data_AF-A0A6B3D2G7-F1
#
_entry.id   AF-A0A6B3D2G7-F1
#
_cell.length_a   1.000
_cell.length_b   1.000
_cell.length_c   1.000
_cell.angle_alpha   90.00
_cell.angle_beta   90.00
_cell.angle_gamma   90.00
#
_symmetry.space_group_name_H-M   'P 1'
#
loop_
_entity.id
_entity.type
_entity.pdbx_description
1 polymer ?
#
loop_
_entity_poly.entity_id
_entity_poly.type
_entity_poly.pdbx_seq_one_letter_code
_entity_poly.pdbx_strand_id
1 'polypeptide(L)' 'MKAAVIESVGRAVVTEVPDPTPGPREVVVEVAACGLCGTDLHILQGEFAPKLPIVPGHEFAGEVVGVGA' A
#
# COMPACT_ATOMS: atom_id res chain seq x y z
N MET A 1 -8.24 8.11 1.34
CA MET A 1 -7.70 7.75 0.00
C MET A 1 -8.18 6.38 -0.43
N LYS A 2 -8.32 6.17 -1.75
CA LYS A 2 -8.54 4.84 -2.34
C LYS A 2 -7.29 3.98 -2.20
N ALA A 3 -7.46 2.72 -1.86
CA ALA A 3 -6.39 1.73 -1.78
C ALA A 3 -6.86 0.35 -2.26
N ALA A 4 -5.95 -0.41 -2.88
CA ALA A 4 -6.11 -1.85 -3.02
C ALA A 4 -5.73 -2.50 -1.69
N VAL A 5 -6.60 -3.34 -1.14
CA VAL A 5 -6.39 -4.02 0.14
C VAL A 5 -6.55 -5.52 -0.07
N ILE A 6 -5.53 -6.29 0.31
CA ILE A 6 -5.65 -7.75 0.42
C ILE A 6 -6.24 -8.02 1.81
N GLU A 7 -7.54 -8.33 1.86
CA GLU A 7 -8.26 -8.53 3.12
C GLU A 7 -8.07 -9.95 3.68
N SER A 8 -7.91 -10.92 2.80
CA SER A 8 -7.62 -12.32 3.11
C SER A 8 -6.93 -13.00 1.93
N VAL A 9 -6.39 -14.20 2.14
CA VAL A 9 -5.83 -15.02 1.05
C VAL A 9 -6.87 -15.16 -0.07
N GLY A 10 -6.44 -14.88 -1.30
CA GLY A 10 -7.26 -14.91 -2.52
C GLY A 10 -8.25 -13.75 -2.68
N ARG A 11 -8.27 -12.76 -1.78
CA ARG A 11 -9.26 -11.67 -1.81
C ARG A 11 -8.61 -10.29 -1.68
N ALA A 12 -8.58 -9.58 -2.80
CA ALA A 12 -8.25 -8.16 -2.88
C ALA A 12 -9.51 -7.32 -3.18
N VAL A 13 -9.62 -6.15 -2.55
CA VAL A 13 -10.69 -5.18 -2.80
C VAL A 13 -10.10 -3.79 -3.00
N VAL A 14 -10.80 -2.93 -3.74
CA VAL A 14 -10.50 -1.49 -3.75
C VAL A 14 -11.48 -0.81 -2.80
N THR A 15 -10.97 -0.12 -1.79
CA THR A 15 -11.78 0.55 -0.76
C THR A 15 -11.17 1.89 -0.36
N GLU A 16 -11.90 2.68 0.43
CA GLU A 16 -11.38 3.90 1.06
C GLU A 16 -10.72 3.56 2.39
N VAL A 17 -9.54 4.14 2.63
CA VAL A 17 -8.82 4.11 3.91
C VAL A 17 -8.50 5.54 4.34
N PRO A 18 -8.26 5.81 5.64
CA PRO A 18 -7.83 7.14 6.08
C PRO A 18 -6.56 7.58 5.37
N ASP A 19 -6.45 8.89 5.09
CA ASP A 19 -5.20 9.45 4.57
C ASP A 19 -4.10 9.36 5.64
N PRO A 20 -2.86 9.02 5.27
CA PRO A 20 -1.76 8.93 6.21
C PRO A 20 -1.37 10.33 6.72
N THR A 21 -0.84 10.37 7.94
CA THR A 21 -0.20 11.56 8.52
C THR A 21 1.24 11.21 8.83
N PRO A 22 2.24 12.00 8.38
CA PRO A 22 3.63 11.62 8.56
C PRO A 22 4.06 11.80 10.02
N GLY A 23 4.69 10.77 10.60
CA GLY A 23 5.44 10.88 11.85
C GLY A 23 6.81 11.54 11.66
N PRO A 24 7.58 11.73 12.75
CA PRO A 24 8.94 12.30 12.65
C PRO A 24 9.82 11.50 11.70
N ARG A 25 10.51 12.19 10.79
CA ARG A 25 11.36 11.61 9.73
C ARG A 25 10.62 10.80 8.65
N GLU A 26 9.29 10.90 8.59
CA GLU A 26 8.49 10.31 7.53
C GLU A 26 8.01 11.39 6.55
N VAL A 27 7.56 10.95 5.38
CA VAL A 27 6.91 11.79 4.37
C VAL A 27 5.62 11.14 3.92
N VAL A 28 4.64 11.95 3.54
CA VAL A 28 3.46 11.49 2.79
C VAL A 28 3.70 11.75 1.32
N VAL A 29 3.51 10.72 0.51
CA VAL A 29 3.65 10.77 -0.95
C VAL A 29 2.26 10.66 -1.57
N GLU A 30 1.89 11.63 -2.40
CA GLU A 30 0.76 11.49 -3.32
C GLU A 30 1.23 10.60 -4.48
N VAL A 31 0.80 9.34 -4.45
CA VAL A 31 1.23 8.32 -5.42
C VAL A 31 0.61 8.61 -6.79
N ALA A 32 1.46 8.87 -7.79
CA ALA A 32 1.04 9.06 -9.17
C ALA A 32 0.90 7.73 -9.93
N ALA A 33 1.77 6.76 -9.62
CA ALA A 33 1.72 5.41 -10.17
C ALA A 33 2.37 4.39 -9.21
N CYS A 34 1.91 3.15 -9.27
CA CYS A 34 2.53 2.00 -8.60
C CYS A 34 2.54 0.80 -9.56
N GLY A 35 3.71 0.19 -9.75
CA GLY A 35 3.87 -1.07 -10.48
C GLY A 35 3.20 -2.23 -9.75
N LEU A 36 2.83 -3.26 -10.53
CA LEU A 36 2.43 -4.57 -10.00
C LEU A 36 3.60 -5.54 -10.18
N CYS A 37 4.03 -6.11 -9.07
CA CYS A 37 5.10 -7.09 -9.03
C CYS A 37 4.54 -8.50 -8.76
N GLY A 38 5.25 -9.54 -9.18
CA GLY A 38 4.89 -10.93 -8.85
C GLY A 38 4.79 -11.17 -7.34
N THR A 39 5.57 -10.45 -6.53
CA THR A 39 5.49 -10.52 -5.06
C THR A 39 4.12 -10.10 -4.53
N ASP A 40 3.42 -9.15 -5.17
CA ASP A 40 2.06 -8.78 -4.74
C ASP A 40 1.08 -9.94 -4.94
N LEU A 41 1.27 -10.74 -6.00
CA LEU A 41 0.49 -11.96 -6.26
C LEU A 41 0.83 -13.08 -5.27
N HIS A 42 2.11 -13.28 -4.96
CA HIS A 42 2.53 -14.24 -3.94
C HIS A 42 1.93 -13.91 -2.56
N ILE A 43 1.81 -12.62 -2.21
CA ILE A 43 1.10 -12.18 -1.00
C ILE A 43 -0.39 -12.51 -1.09
N LEU A 44 -1.03 -12.18 -2.21
CA LEU A 44 -2.45 -12.49 -2.43
C LEU A 44 -2.73 -14.00 -2.32
N GLN A 45 -1.80 -14.84 -2.78
CA GLN A 45 -1.89 -16.30 -2.72
C GLN A 45 -1.52 -16.89 -1.34
N GLY A 46 -1.04 -16.06 -0.41
CA GLY A 46 -0.64 -16.50 0.94
C GLY A 46 0.69 -17.26 0.97
N GLU A 47 1.52 -17.12 -0.06
CA GLU A 47 2.81 -17.82 -0.20
C GLU A 47 3.95 -17.12 0.54
N PHE A 48 3.82 -15.81 0.75
CA PHE A 48 4.70 -14.99 1.56
C PHE A 48 3.94 -14.55 2.82
N ALA A 49 4.64 -14.29 3.93
CA ALA A 49 3.99 -14.07 5.23
C ALA A 49 3.92 -12.58 5.68
N PRO A 50 3.08 -11.71 5.07
CA PRO A 50 2.62 -10.49 5.73
C PRO A 50 1.36 -10.75 6.57
N LYS A 51 1.17 -9.95 7.62
CA LYS A 51 -0.08 -9.93 8.38
C LYS A 51 -1.17 -9.25 7.53
N LEU A 52 -2.28 -9.93 7.31
CA LEU A 52 -3.46 -9.39 6.63
C LEU A 52 -4.42 -8.73 7.65
N PRO A 53 -5.18 -7.67 7.27
CA PRO A 53 -5.22 -7.03 5.95
C PRO A 53 -3.98 -6.17 5.65
N ILE A 54 -3.64 -6.00 4.37
CA ILE A 54 -2.50 -5.17 3.93
C ILE A 54 -2.82 -4.39 2.65
N VAL A 55 -2.27 -3.19 2.53
CA VAL A 55 -2.15 -2.46 1.26
C VAL A 55 -0.81 -2.86 0.61
N PRO A 56 -0.81 -3.68 -0.46
CA PRO A 56 0.42 -4.07 -1.15
C PRO A 56 0.92 -2.93 -2.07
N GLY A 57 1.94 -3.21 -2.87
CA GLY A 57 2.57 -2.22 -3.75
C GLY A 57 3.85 -1.65 -3.17
N HIS A 58 4.97 -1.99 -3.81
CA HIS A 58 6.32 -1.60 -3.39
C HIS A 58 7.13 -0.99 -4.55
N GLU A 59 6.44 -0.63 -5.64
CA GLU A 59 7.02 -0.06 -6.86
C GLU A 59 6.33 1.25 -7.22
N PHE A 60 6.21 2.17 -6.25
CA PHE A 60 5.51 3.42 -6.43
C PHE A 60 6.45 4.61 -6.69
N ALA A 61 5.90 5.60 -7.40
CA ALA A 61 6.48 6.92 -7.55
C ALA A 61 5.38 7.99 -7.45
N GLY A 62 5.75 9.15 -6.92
CA GLY A 62 4.81 10.23 -6.67
C GLY A 62 5.49 11.48 -6.13
N GLU A 63 4.68 12.44 -5.70
CA GLU A 63 5.13 13.72 -5.16
C GLU A 63 5.07 13.72 -3.63
N VAL A 64 6.07 14.31 -2.97
CA VAL A 64 6.02 14.50 -1.52
C VAL A 64 5.07 15.66 -1.20
N VAL A 65 3.97 15.37 -0.51
CA VAL A 65 2.92 16.36 -0.16
C VAL A 65 2.83 16.65 1.33
N GLY A 66 3.57 15.90 2.16
CA GLY A 66 3.67 16.15 3.60
C GLY A 66 4.99 15.66 4.16
N VAL A 67 5.51 16.35 5.18
CA VAL A 67 6.73 15.98 5.90
C VAL A 67 6.46 15.99 7.40
N GLY A 68 7.03 15.04 8.13
CA GLY A 68 6.96 15.01 9.59
C GLY A 68 7.78 16.12 10.24
N ALA A 69 7.32 16.58 11.40
CA ALA A 69 8.04 17.52 12.26
C ALA A 69 9.24 16.87 12.98
#